data_AF-A0A651F0Z7-F1
#
_entry.id   AF-A0A651F0Z7-F1
#
_cell.length_a   1.000
_cell.length_b   1.000
_cell.length_c   1.000
_cell.angle_alpha   90.00
_cell.angle_beta   90.00
_cell.angle_gamma   90.00
#
_symmetry.space_group_name_H-M   'P 1'
#
loop_
_entity.id
_entity.type
_entity.pdbx_description
1 polymer ?
#
loop_
_entity_poly.entity_id
_entity_poly.type
_entity_poly.pdbx_seq_one_letter_code
_entity_poly.pdbx_strand_id
1 'polypeptide(L)'
;MLTLNRIHDLSRDENPLALLHAVLENGRPLPLTARLRLEHPEVATVVGLALGLRRFLELTYAWSGPAGEMCDRILDLERAGGGFGNAVATAGARGALSQAREAAERAGLDEISDRLRAVIGGCDRALREAQREGESGLVGDAMDSTLIVWLLCDDVWEERTDNEVGLDMASLWRSLEDAGATHDRVLGSLLEAAVPVMWSHPRAA
;
A
#
# COMPACT_ATOMS: atom_id res chain seq x y z
N MET A 1 19.41 11.31 2.01
CA MET A 1 18.65 11.23 3.27
C MET A 1 17.34 11.99 3.09
N LEU A 2 16.22 11.29 3.20
CA LEU A 2 14.87 11.85 3.11
C LEU A 2 14.46 12.43 4.47
N THR A 3 14.15 13.73 4.52
CA THR A 3 13.73 14.45 5.73
C THR A 3 12.22 14.73 5.71
N LEU A 4 11.62 15.01 6.88
CA LEU A 4 10.19 15.37 6.98
C LEU A 4 9.81 16.55 6.08
N ASN A 5 10.61 17.63 6.10
CA ASN A 5 10.37 18.80 5.26
C ASN A 5 10.42 18.43 3.78
N ARG A 6 11.39 17.61 3.37
CA ARG A 6 11.50 17.19 1.97
C ARG A 6 10.32 16.33 1.52
N ILE A 7 9.77 15.47 2.40
CA ILE A 7 8.55 14.71 2.10
C ILE A 7 7.37 15.67 1.90
N HIS A 8 7.21 16.63 2.81
CA HIS A 8 6.15 17.63 2.74
C HIS A 8 6.24 18.47 1.47
N ASP A 9 7.41 19.05 1.17
CA ASP A 9 7.65 19.85 -0.04
C ASP A 9 7.35 19.04 -1.32
N LEU A 10 7.94 17.83 -1.45
CA LEU A 10 7.73 16.97 -2.61
C LEU A 10 6.28 16.53 -2.77
N SER A 11 5.55 16.34 -1.67
CA SER A 11 4.12 16.11 -1.76
C SER A 11 3.44 17.32 -2.39
N ARG A 12 3.65 18.54 -1.85
CA ARG A 12 2.94 19.76 -2.24
C ARG A 12 3.22 20.21 -3.66
N ASP A 13 4.44 20.01 -4.15
CA ASP A 13 4.90 20.47 -5.47
C ASP A 13 4.31 19.71 -6.67
N GLU A 14 3.24 18.92 -6.45
CA GLU A 14 2.57 18.12 -7.49
C GLU A 14 3.52 17.20 -8.29
N ASN A 15 4.64 16.79 -7.67
CA ASN A 15 5.62 15.90 -8.28
C ASN A 15 5.68 14.54 -7.55
N PRO A 16 4.62 13.73 -7.65
CA PRO A 16 4.52 12.47 -6.92
C PRO A 16 5.55 11.43 -7.39
N LEU A 17 6.06 11.55 -8.62
CA LEU A 17 7.13 10.70 -9.13
C LEU A 17 8.45 10.98 -8.40
N ALA A 18 8.80 12.26 -8.19
CA ALA A 18 9.98 12.62 -7.41
C ALA A 18 9.85 12.19 -5.94
N LEU A 19 8.64 12.28 -5.37
CA LEU A 19 8.35 11.76 -4.03
C LEU A 19 8.55 10.24 -3.97
N LEU A 20 7.97 9.50 -4.92
CA LEU A 20 8.13 8.05 -5.04
C LEU A 20 9.62 7.66 -5.09
N HIS A 21 10.40 8.28 -5.98
CA HIS A 21 11.84 8.02 -6.09
C HIS A 21 12.57 8.31 -4.79
N ALA A 22 12.30 9.45 -4.16
CA ALA A 22 12.95 9.83 -2.92
C ALA A 22 12.66 8.83 -1.77
N VAL A 23 11.45 8.29 -1.69
CA VAL A 23 11.08 7.27 -0.69
C VAL A 23 11.76 5.94 -0.98
N LEU A 24 11.71 5.46 -2.22
CA LEU A 24 12.32 4.17 -2.61
C LEU A 24 13.84 4.16 -2.38
N GLU A 25 14.52 5.27 -2.67
CA GLU A 25 15.97 5.43 -2.44
C GLU A 25 16.37 5.44 -0.95
N ASN A 26 15.45 5.75 -0.03
CA ASN A 26 15.76 5.98 1.39
C ASN A 26 15.17 4.92 2.35
N GLY A 27 14.75 3.76 1.86
CA GLY A 27 14.33 2.69 2.76
C GLY A 27 13.72 1.46 2.12
N ARG A 28 13.35 1.50 0.83
CA ARG A 28 12.70 0.37 0.17
C ARG A 28 13.10 0.23 -1.30
N PRO A 29 14.35 -0.17 -1.59
CA PRO A 29 14.79 -0.33 -2.97
C PRO A 29 13.96 -1.42 -3.66
N LEU A 30 13.44 -1.09 -4.85
CA LEU A 30 12.71 -2.03 -5.70
C LEU A 30 13.54 -2.40 -6.93
N PRO A 31 13.44 -3.65 -7.42
CA PRO A 31 13.97 -4.02 -8.72
C PRO A 31 13.43 -3.12 -9.83
N LEU A 32 14.21 -2.91 -10.90
CA LEU A 32 13.86 -1.98 -11.99
C LEU A 32 12.47 -2.27 -12.59
N THR A 33 12.14 -3.54 -12.80
CA THR A 33 10.84 -3.95 -13.36
C THR A 33 9.66 -3.53 -12.49
N ALA A 34 9.78 -3.72 -11.16
CA ALA A 34 8.79 -3.28 -10.20
C ALA A 34 8.69 -1.75 -10.12
N ARG A 35 9.83 -1.05 -10.18
CA ARG A 35 9.84 0.41 -10.25
C ARG A 35 9.10 0.94 -11.48
N LEU A 36 9.40 0.41 -12.67
CA LEU A 36 8.76 0.85 -13.92
C LEU A 36 7.24 0.70 -13.88
N ARG A 37 6.72 -0.33 -13.17
CA ARG A 37 5.28 -0.49 -12.91
C ARG A 37 4.72 0.64 -12.05
N LEU A 38 5.43 1.02 -10.98
CA LEU A 38 5.01 2.11 -10.09
C LEU A 38 5.18 3.50 -10.73
N GLU A 39 6.06 3.67 -11.70
CA GLU A 39 6.30 4.94 -12.40
C GLU A 39 5.22 5.26 -13.45
N HIS A 40 4.27 4.36 -13.71
CA HIS A 40 3.13 4.66 -14.59
C HIS A 40 2.33 5.85 -14.03
N PRO A 41 1.95 6.87 -14.84
CA PRO A 41 1.40 8.14 -14.32
C PRO A 41 0.22 7.99 -13.35
N GLU A 42 -0.71 7.08 -13.64
CA GLU A 42 -1.88 6.81 -12.79
C GLU A 42 -1.49 6.16 -11.45
N VAL A 43 -0.42 5.37 -11.42
CA VAL A 43 0.05 4.66 -10.22
C VAL A 43 0.98 5.54 -9.41
N ALA A 44 1.92 6.22 -10.07
CA ALA A 44 2.94 7.05 -9.46
C ALA A 44 2.33 8.13 -8.56
N THR A 45 1.21 8.72 -8.98
CA THR A 45 0.52 9.77 -8.22
C THR A 45 0.05 9.26 -6.86
N VAL A 46 -0.72 8.18 -6.85
CA VAL A 46 -1.29 7.61 -5.64
C VAL A 46 -0.22 6.95 -4.78
N VAL A 47 0.62 6.09 -5.38
CA VAL A 47 1.64 5.33 -4.65
C VAL A 47 2.73 6.25 -4.11
N GLY A 48 3.11 7.30 -4.85
CA GLY A 48 4.06 8.30 -4.36
C GLY A 48 3.54 9.02 -3.12
N LEU A 49 2.29 9.51 -3.14
CA LEU A 49 1.66 10.13 -1.97
C LEU A 49 1.50 9.13 -0.81
N ALA A 50 1.04 7.92 -1.11
CA ALA A 50 0.85 6.87 -0.11
C ALA A 50 2.15 6.51 0.61
N LEU A 51 3.22 6.21 -0.14
CA LEU A 51 4.53 5.90 0.43
C LEU A 51 5.14 7.11 1.16
N GLY A 52 4.90 8.33 0.66
CA GLY A 52 5.29 9.56 1.33
C GLY A 52 4.60 9.73 2.69
N LEU A 53 3.28 9.57 2.75
CA LEU A 53 2.49 9.65 3.97
C LEU A 53 2.93 8.59 4.99
N ARG A 54 3.09 7.34 4.55
CA ARG A 54 3.57 6.26 5.42
C ARG A 54 4.92 6.59 6.00
N ARG A 55 5.87 7.00 5.16
CA ARG A 55 7.20 7.38 5.62
C ARG A 55 7.17 8.58 6.57
N PHE A 56 6.28 9.54 6.33
CA PHE A 56 6.09 10.67 7.24
C PHE A 56 5.60 10.20 8.62
N LEU A 57 4.56 9.36 8.66
CA LEU A 57 3.98 8.81 9.88
C LEU A 57 4.94 7.88 10.63
N GLU A 58 5.76 7.11 9.92
CA GLU A 58 6.84 6.31 10.51
C GLU A 58 7.86 7.18 11.24
N LEU A 59 8.18 8.37 10.70
CA LEU A 59 9.17 9.27 11.26
C LEU A 59 8.62 10.13 12.39
N THR A 60 7.33 10.48 12.37
CA THR A 60 6.70 11.31 13.41
C THR A 60 6.00 10.52 14.50
N TYR A 61 5.60 9.28 14.22
CA TYR A 61 4.72 8.45 15.05
C TYR A 61 3.38 9.09 15.42
N ALA A 62 2.98 10.19 14.77
CA ALA A 62 1.83 11.01 15.15
C ALA A 62 1.16 11.70 13.96
N TRP A 63 -0.14 11.94 14.09
CA TRP A 63 -0.89 12.81 13.18
C TRP A 63 -0.40 14.26 13.27
N SER A 64 -0.43 14.97 12.14
CA SER A 64 -0.03 16.37 12.05
C SER A 64 -0.69 17.04 10.84
N GLY A 65 -0.61 18.38 10.74
CA GLY A 65 -1.10 19.12 9.57
C GLY A 65 -0.58 18.56 8.24
N PRO A 66 0.74 18.42 8.04
CA PRO A 66 1.30 17.83 6.81
C PRO A 66 0.80 16.41 6.50
N ALA A 67 0.62 15.56 7.53
CA ALA A 67 0.05 14.23 7.34
C ALA A 67 -1.41 14.30 6.87
N GLY A 68 -2.20 15.20 7.46
CA GLY A 68 -3.57 15.47 7.02
C GLY A 68 -3.65 15.98 5.58
N GLU A 69 -2.79 16.92 5.20
CA GLU A 69 -2.71 17.44 3.82
C GLU A 69 -2.42 16.34 2.79
N MET A 70 -1.45 15.45 3.08
CA MET A 70 -1.16 14.30 2.21
C MET A 70 -2.33 13.31 2.18
N CYS A 71 -2.96 13.08 3.33
CA CYS A 71 -4.11 12.18 3.45
C CYS A 71 -5.30 12.68 2.62
N ASP A 72 -5.70 13.94 2.76
CA ASP A 72 -6.80 14.53 1.99
C ASP A 72 -6.52 14.44 0.49
N ARG A 73 -5.28 14.66 0.06
CA ARG A 73 -4.91 14.53 -1.35
C ARG A 73 -4.96 13.10 -1.88
N ILE A 74 -4.69 12.10 -1.04
CA ILE A 74 -4.96 10.71 -1.41
C ILE A 74 -6.46 10.53 -1.58
N LEU A 75 -7.27 10.98 -0.62
CA LEU A 75 -8.73 10.85 -0.64
C LEU A 75 -9.37 11.53 -1.87
N ASP A 76 -8.83 12.67 -2.32
CA ASP A 76 -9.29 13.37 -3.52
C ASP A 76 -9.06 12.58 -4.82
N LEU A 77 -8.21 11.54 -4.79
CA LEU A 77 -7.95 10.64 -5.92
C LEU A 77 -8.85 9.39 -5.92
N GLU A 78 -9.75 9.24 -4.93
CA GLU A 78 -10.70 8.14 -4.89
C GLU A 78 -11.64 8.20 -6.10
N ARG A 79 -11.75 7.09 -6.83
CA ARG A 79 -12.68 6.92 -7.96
C ARG A 79 -13.97 6.26 -7.47
N ALA A 80 -15.01 6.33 -8.30
CA ALA A 80 -16.25 5.60 -8.06
C ALA A 80 -15.97 4.10 -7.82
N GLY A 81 -16.54 3.53 -6.76
CA GLY A 81 -16.31 2.15 -6.34
C GLY A 81 -15.23 1.97 -5.26
N GLY A 82 -14.54 3.04 -4.85
CA GLY A 82 -13.54 3.01 -3.76
C GLY A 82 -12.11 2.62 -4.20
N GLY A 83 -11.86 2.60 -5.51
CA GLY A 83 -10.52 2.35 -6.06
C GLY A 83 -9.75 3.64 -6.34
N PHE A 84 -8.43 3.53 -6.52
CA PHE A 84 -7.52 4.67 -6.76
C PHE A 84 -6.81 4.56 -8.12
N GLY A 85 -7.52 4.08 -9.14
CA GLY A 85 -6.93 3.76 -10.44
C GLY A 85 -6.92 2.26 -10.67
N ASN A 86 -5.75 1.64 -10.58
CA ASN A 86 -5.62 0.18 -10.65
C ASN A 86 -5.51 -0.43 -9.24
N ALA A 87 -5.44 -1.76 -9.17
CA ALA A 87 -5.35 -2.47 -7.90
C ALA A 87 -4.06 -2.16 -7.12
N VAL A 88 -2.92 -1.95 -7.82
CA VAL A 88 -1.65 -1.57 -7.18
C VAL A 88 -1.76 -0.21 -6.50
N ALA A 89 -2.31 0.80 -7.19
CA ALA A 89 -2.55 2.12 -6.62
C ALA A 89 -3.53 2.06 -5.43
N THR A 90 -4.61 1.28 -5.59
CA THR A 90 -5.59 1.03 -4.52
C THR A 90 -4.95 0.39 -3.29
N ALA A 91 -4.09 -0.61 -3.46
CA ALA A 91 -3.35 -1.23 -2.35
C ALA A 91 -2.40 -0.25 -1.66
N GLY A 92 -1.70 0.60 -2.43
CA GLY A 92 -0.85 1.65 -1.89
C GLY A 92 -1.64 2.65 -1.03
N ALA A 93 -2.75 3.17 -1.57
CA ALA A 93 -3.65 4.06 -0.84
C ALA A 93 -4.19 3.39 0.44
N ARG A 94 -4.71 2.17 0.33
CA ARG A 94 -5.25 1.40 1.46
C ARG A 94 -4.24 1.29 2.59
N GLY A 95 -3.00 0.90 2.28
CA GLY A 95 -1.93 0.77 3.28
C GLY A 95 -1.60 2.09 3.98
N ALA A 96 -1.51 3.19 3.22
CA ALA A 96 -1.24 4.50 3.79
C ALA A 96 -2.40 5.02 4.66
N LEU A 97 -3.65 4.84 4.21
CA LEU A 97 -4.84 5.29 4.92
C LEU A 97 -5.07 4.49 6.21
N SER A 98 -4.72 3.20 6.23
CA SER A 98 -4.76 2.36 7.44
C SER A 98 -3.82 2.89 8.53
N GLN A 99 -2.56 3.18 8.18
CA GLN A 99 -1.60 3.78 9.12
C GLN A 99 -2.02 5.20 9.56
N ALA A 100 -2.58 5.98 8.63
CA ALA A 100 -3.10 7.32 8.91
C ALA A 100 -4.29 7.27 9.89
N ARG A 101 -5.18 6.28 9.74
CA ARG A 101 -6.31 6.04 10.66
C ARG A 101 -5.81 5.76 12.07
N GLU A 102 -4.83 4.88 12.23
CA GLU A 102 -4.25 4.57 13.54
C GLU A 102 -3.58 5.79 14.19
N ALA A 103 -2.93 6.65 13.39
CA ALA A 103 -2.39 7.91 13.87
C ALA A 103 -3.48 8.91 14.29
N ALA A 104 -4.60 8.97 13.54
CA ALA A 104 -5.75 9.80 13.87
C ALA A 104 -6.47 9.33 15.15
N GLU A 105 -6.68 8.02 15.32
CA GLU A 105 -7.27 7.42 16.52
C GLU A 105 -6.44 7.73 17.77
N ARG A 106 -5.11 7.57 17.70
CA ARG A 106 -4.21 7.93 18.80
C ARG A 106 -4.23 9.42 19.14
N ALA A 107 -4.57 10.27 18.18
CA ALA A 107 -4.71 11.71 18.35
C ALA A 107 -6.11 12.15 18.83
N GLY A 108 -7.07 11.23 18.97
CA GLY A 108 -8.46 11.54 19.33
C GLY A 108 -9.24 12.24 18.21
N LEU A 109 -8.88 11.99 16.95
CA LEU A 109 -9.50 12.58 15.76
C LEU A 109 -10.56 11.61 15.18
N ASP A 110 -11.62 11.37 15.95
CA ASP A 110 -12.61 10.32 15.67
C ASP A 110 -13.29 10.47 14.29
N GLU A 111 -13.68 11.69 13.93
CA GLU A 111 -14.32 11.98 12.64
C GLU A 111 -13.41 11.62 11.44
N ILE A 112 -12.12 11.94 11.57
CA ILE A 112 -11.13 11.60 10.54
C ILE A 112 -10.94 10.08 10.49
N SER A 113 -10.83 9.43 11.66
CA SER A 113 -10.70 7.97 11.73
C SER A 113 -11.89 7.26 11.06
N ASP A 114 -13.11 7.70 11.35
CA ASP A 114 -14.33 7.11 10.79
C ASP A 114 -14.41 7.31 9.28
N ARG A 115 -14.04 8.49 8.77
CA ARG A 115 -13.92 8.75 7.33
C ARG A 115 -12.91 7.81 6.69
N LEU A 116 -11.72 7.67 7.28
CA LEU A 116 -10.69 6.77 6.77
C LEU A 116 -11.13 5.31 6.78
N ARG A 117 -11.83 4.87 7.84
CA ARG A 117 -12.40 3.52 7.92
C ARG A 117 -13.38 3.24 6.77
N ALA A 118 -14.24 4.20 6.42
CA ALA A 118 -15.17 4.05 5.31
C ALA A 118 -14.45 3.91 3.96
N VAL A 119 -13.43 4.72 3.70
CA VAL A 119 -12.63 4.66 2.46
C VAL A 119 -11.82 3.38 2.37
N ILE A 120 -11.19 2.95 3.47
CA ILE A 120 -10.48 1.65 3.54
C ILE A 120 -11.43 0.51 3.18
N GLY A 121 -12.66 0.52 3.70
CA GLY A 121 -13.67 -0.47 3.32
C GLY A 121 -14.06 -0.41 1.83
N GLY A 122 -13.93 0.76 1.19
CA GLY A 122 -14.03 0.92 -0.27
C GLY A 122 -12.87 0.26 -1.01
N CYS A 123 -11.63 0.54 -0.61
CA CYS A 123 -10.42 -0.10 -1.15
C CYS A 123 -10.53 -1.62 -1.07
N ASP A 124 -10.94 -2.13 0.09
CA ASP A 124 -11.05 -3.56 0.34
C ASP A 124 -12.06 -4.22 -0.61
N ARG A 125 -13.19 -3.57 -0.91
CA ARG A 125 -14.15 -4.08 -1.90
C ARG A 125 -13.56 -4.07 -3.31
N ALA A 126 -12.91 -2.99 -3.71
CA ALA A 126 -12.30 -2.86 -5.03
C ALA A 126 -11.17 -3.89 -5.25
N LEU A 127 -10.37 -4.17 -4.23
CA LEU A 127 -9.33 -5.20 -4.27
C LEU A 127 -9.92 -6.62 -4.36
N ARG A 128 -10.98 -6.93 -3.60
CA ARG A 128 -11.68 -8.23 -3.73
C ARG A 128 -12.27 -8.43 -5.12
N GLU A 129 -12.86 -7.37 -5.68
CA GLU A 129 -13.42 -7.42 -7.03
C GLU A 129 -12.32 -7.68 -8.07
N ALA A 130 -11.22 -6.93 -8.01
CA ALA A 130 -10.07 -7.14 -8.88
C ALA A 130 -9.46 -8.55 -8.76
N GLN A 131 -9.44 -9.14 -7.56
CA GLN A 131 -8.99 -10.51 -7.35
C GLN A 131 -9.96 -11.56 -7.93
N ARG A 132 -11.27 -11.33 -7.82
CA ARG A 132 -12.29 -12.23 -8.39
C ARG A 132 -12.31 -12.22 -9.91
N GLU A 133 -12.04 -11.07 -10.50
CA GLU A 133 -11.94 -10.90 -11.95
C GLU A 133 -10.62 -11.44 -12.53
N GLY A 134 -9.58 -11.50 -11.70
CA GLY A 134 -8.27 -11.99 -12.11
C GLY A 134 -8.21 -13.50 -12.32
N GLU A 135 -7.35 -13.92 -13.24
CA GLU A 135 -7.13 -15.33 -13.52
C GLU A 135 -6.43 -16.02 -12.35
N SER A 136 -6.91 -17.22 -11.99
CA SER A 136 -6.30 -18.07 -10.96
C SER A 136 -6.19 -17.43 -9.57
N GLY A 137 -6.95 -16.37 -9.28
CA GLY A 137 -6.92 -15.66 -7.98
C GLY A 137 -5.78 -14.65 -7.82
N LEU A 138 -5.02 -14.38 -8.89
CA LEU A 138 -4.12 -13.23 -8.97
C LEU A 138 -4.91 -11.93 -9.16
N VAL A 139 -4.27 -10.81 -8.85
CA VAL A 139 -4.77 -9.47 -9.20
C VAL A 139 -3.89 -8.91 -10.30
N GLY A 140 -4.43 -8.81 -11.52
CA GLY A 140 -3.63 -8.47 -12.71
C GLY A 140 -2.71 -9.62 -13.10
N ASP A 141 -1.39 -9.39 -13.00
CA ASP A 141 -0.37 -10.42 -13.19
C ASP A 141 0.41 -10.72 -11.90
N ALA A 142 1.39 -11.64 -11.97
CA ALA A 142 2.20 -12.02 -10.81
C ALA A 142 3.03 -10.85 -10.24
N MET A 143 3.44 -9.89 -11.07
CA MET A 143 4.17 -8.70 -10.62
C MET A 143 3.24 -7.75 -9.89
N ASP A 144 2.06 -7.47 -10.43
CA ASP A 144 1.07 -6.58 -9.79
C ASP A 144 0.61 -7.17 -8.46
N SER A 145 0.35 -8.49 -8.42
CA SER A 145 0.01 -9.22 -7.20
C SER A 145 1.12 -9.15 -6.15
N THR A 146 2.38 -9.31 -6.57
CA THR A 146 3.54 -9.17 -5.68
C THR A 146 3.69 -7.75 -5.14
N LEU A 147 3.49 -6.73 -5.98
CA LEU A 147 3.51 -5.33 -5.57
C LEU A 147 2.39 -5.00 -4.58
N ILE A 148 1.19 -5.57 -4.76
CA ILE A 148 0.08 -5.42 -3.83
C ILE A 148 0.46 -5.99 -2.46
N VAL A 149 1.00 -7.23 -2.42
CA VAL A 149 1.48 -7.85 -1.18
C VAL A 149 2.54 -6.96 -0.51
N TRP A 150 3.51 -6.47 -1.28
CA TRP A 150 4.56 -5.59 -0.79
C TRP A 150 4.05 -4.22 -0.30
N LEU A 151 3.03 -3.64 -0.94
CA LEU A 151 2.43 -2.37 -0.51
C LEU A 151 1.64 -2.54 0.79
N LEU A 152 1.06 -3.71 1.03
CA LEU A 152 0.24 -4.00 2.19
C LEU A 152 1.03 -4.58 3.38
N CYS A 153 2.30 -4.96 3.20
CA CYS A 153 3.03 -5.73 4.21
C CYS A 153 3.38 -4.96 5.49
N ASP A 154 3.37 -3.63 5.51
CA ASP A 154 3.68 -2.86 6.74
C ASP A 154 2.46 -2.34 7.50
N ASP A 155 1.24 -2.65 7.05
CA ASP A 155 0.13 -2.64 7.98
C ASP A 155 0.40 -3.77 8.98
N VAL A 156 0.47 -3.47 10.27
CA VAL A 156 0.80 -4.45 11.32
C VAL A 156 -0.15 -5.65 11.22
N TRP A 157 0.29 -6.74 10.58
CA TRP A 157 -0.50 -7.97 10.42
C TRP A 157 -0.59 -8.76 11.72
N GLU A 158 0.15 -8.38 12.77
CA GLU A 158 0.28 -9.14 14.01
C GLU A 158 -1.05 -9.35 14.76
N GLU A 159 -2.13 -8.63 14.42
CA GLU A 159 -3.46 -8.82 15.01
C GLU A 159 -4.63 -8.89 14.00
N ARG A 160 -4.38 -8.73 12.69
CA ARG A 160 -5.46 -8.62 11.71
C ARG A 160 -5.77 -9.99 11.08
N THR A 161 -6.99 -10.48 11.28
CA THR A 161 -7.47 -11.71 10.62
C THR A 161 -7.56 -11.50 9.10
N ASP A 162 -7.45 -12.59 8.31
CA ASP A 162 -7.52 -12.60 6.83
C ASP A 162 -8.72 -11.81 6.25
N ASN A 163 -9.77 -11.58 7.04
CA ASN A 163 -10.96 -10.84 6.62
C ASN A 163 -10.78 -9.31 6.53
N GLU A 164 -9.72 -8.73 7.09
CA GLU A 164 -9.58 -7.27 7.21
C GLU A 164 -8.85 -6.59 6.05
N VAL A 165 -8.15 -7.34 5.19
CA VAL A 165 -7.27 -6.76 4.15
C VAL A 165 -7.94 -6.66 2.77
N GLY A 166 -9.23 -6.99 2.67
CA GLY A 166 -9.93 -6.89 1.39
C GLY A 166 -9.38 -7.80 0.30
N LEU A 167 -8.57 -8.80 0.66
CA LEU A 167 -8.01 -9.78 -0.25
C LEU A 167 -8.05 -11.14 0.44
N ASP A 168 -8.34 -12.19 -0.32
CA ASP A 168 -8.05 -13.55 0.13
C ASP A 168 -6.54 -13.77 -0.04
N MET A 169 -5.78 -13.41 0.99
CA MET A 169 -4.32 -13.46 0.97
C MET A 169 -3.79 -14.88 0.87
N ALA A 170 -4.47 -15.85 1.48
CA ALA A 170 -4.13 -17.25 1.38
C ALA A 170 -4.31 -17.79 -0.04
N SER A 171 -5.38 -17.37 -0.74
CA SER A 171 -5.54 -17.63 -2.16
C SER A 171 -4.46 -16.91 -2.98
N LEU A 172 -4.28 -15.61 -2.79
CA LEU A 172 -3.31 -14.81 -3.55
C LEU A 172 -1.88 -15.37 -3.45
N TRP A 173 -1.47 -15.76 -2.24
CA TRP A 173 -0.17 -16.36 -2.01
C TRP A 173 0.01 -17.71 -2.73
N ARG A 174 -1.00 -18.60 -2.67
CA ARG A 174 -0.97 -19.86 -3.44
C ARG A 174 -0.89 -19.60 -4.94
N SER A 175 -1.66 -18.64 -5.45
CA SER A 175 -1.61 -18.27 -6.86
C SER A 175 -0.24 -17.74 -7.28
N LEU A 176 0.43 -16.98 -6.40
CA LEU A 176 1.80 -16.51 -6.61
C LEU A 176 2.83 -17.66 -6.60
N GLU A 177 2.66 -18.63 -5.70
CA GLU A 177 3.48 -19.86 -5.66
C GLU A 177 3.31 -20.68 -6.96
N ASP A 178 2.06 -20.89 -7.39
CA ASP A 178 1.73 -21.63 -8.62
C ASP A 178 2.26 -20.92 -9.87
N ALA A 179 2.27 -19.58 -9.88
CA ALA A 179 2.87 -18.77 -10.93
C ALA A 179 4.42 -18.76 -10.90
N GLY A 180 5.04 -19.41 -9.91
CA GLY A 180 6.49 -19.47 -9.74
C GLY A 180 7.12 -18.20 -9.18
N ALA A 181 6.34 -17.25 -8.66
CA ALA A 181 6.84 -15.97 -8.17
C ALA A 181 7.82 -16.13 -7.00
N THR A 182 7.62 -17.14 -6.14
CA THR A 182 8.52 -17.44 -5.01
C THR A 182 9.89 -17.97 -5.44
N HIS A 183 10.00 -18.49 -6.66
CA HIS A 183 11.25 -19.01 -7.23
C HIS A 183 11.89 -18.04 -8.22
N ASP A 184 11.14 -17.03 -8.67
CA ASP A 184 11.67 -15.96 -9.51
C ASP A 184 12.57 -15.04 -8.68
N ARG A 185 13.74 -14.69 -9.22
CA ARG A 185 14.74 -13.89 -8.50
C ARG A 185 14.21 -12.51 -8.11
N VAL A 186 13.39 -11.90 -8.96
CA VAL A 186 12.88 -10.54 -8.75
C VAL A 186 11.68 -10.58 -7.83
N LEU A 187 10.66 -11.38 -8.17
CA LEU A 187 9.43 -11.47 -7.39
C LEU A 187 9.68 -12.08 -6.01
N GLY A 188 10.49 -13.12 -5.93
CA GLY A 188 10.89 -13.76 -4.68
C GLY A 188 11.52 -12.78 -3.71
N SER A 189 12.43 -11.90 -4.18
CA SER A 189 13.06 -10.88 -3.33
C SER A 189 12.06 -9.84 -2.79
N LEU A 190 11.01 -9.53 -3.54
CA LEU A 190 9.94 -8.62 -3.10
C LEU A 190 9.04 -9.29 -2.08
N LEU A 191 8.68 -10.56 -2.32
CA LEU A 191 7.89 -11.35 -1.39
C LEU A 191 8.66 -11.59 -0.09
N GLU A 192 9.95 -11.90 -0.16
CA GLU A 192 10.83 -12.03 1.02
C GLU A 192 10.89 -10.74 1.84
N ALA A 193 10.87 -9.56 1.20
CA ALA A 193 10.80 -8.30 1.91
C ALA A 193 9.43 -8.08 2.61
N ALA A 194 8.36 -8.72 2.12
CA ALA A 194 7.01 -8.67 2.69
C ALA A 194 6.73 -9.79 3.73
N VAL A 195 7.47 -10.90 3.68
CA VAL A 195 7.27 -12.12 4.48
C VAL A 195 7.45 -11.99 6.00
N PRO A 196 8.37 -11.16 6.55
CA PRO A 196 8.56 -11.06 8.01
C PRO A 196 7.27 -10.72 8.77
N VAL A 197 6.28 -10.18 8.08
CA VAL A 197 5.01 -9.73 8.66
C VAL A 197 3.87 -10.74 8.44
N MET A 198 3.92 -11.59 7.40
CA MET A 198 2.83 -12.54 7.08
C MET A 198 2.92 -13.89 7.81
N TRP A 199 4.09 -14.31 8.30
CA TRP A 199 4.33 -15.70 8.72
C TRP A 199 4.64 -15.89 10.22
N SER A 200 4.42 -14.88 11.05
CA SER A 200 4.52 -14.98 12.51
C SER A 200 3.35 -15.74 13.16
N HIS A 201 2.37 -16.22 12.37
CA HIS A 201 1.36 -17.17 12.83
C HIS A 201 1.58 -18.59 12.30
N PRO A 202 1.52 -19.62 13.17
CA PRO A 202 1.76 -21.00 12.76
C PRO A 202 0.68 -21.46 11.80
N ARG A 203 1.11 -22.01 10.65
CA ARG A 203 0.24 -22.75 9.73
C ARG A 203 -0.55 -23.78 10.55
N ALA A 204 -1.85 -23.59 10.67
CA ALA A 204 -2.73 -24.65 11.17
C ALA A 204 -2.60 -25.81 10.16
N ALA A 205 -1.98 -26.90 10.62
CA ALA A 205 -1.73 -28.11 9.87
C ALA A 205 -3.03 -28.87 9.57
#